data_AF-Q6PN92-F1
#
_entry.id   AF-Q6PN92-F1
#
_cell.length_a   1.000
_cell.length_b   1.000
_cell.length_c   1.000
_cell.angle_alpha   90.00
_cell.angle_beta   90.00
_cell.angle_gamma   90.00
#
_symmetry.space_group_name_H-M   'P 1'
#
loop_
_entity.id
_entity.type
_entity.pdbx_description
1 polymer ?
#
loop_
_entity_poly.entity_id
_entity_poly.type
_entity_poly.pdbx_seq_one_letter_code
_entity_poly.pdbx_strand_id
1 'polypeptide(L)' 'MWYIEVYELDSPVRKDYYVRARMTKEMLDLINESAIQLGLSQSEFVRQAVWLYVLILKGEKRIKIRNAKRKTKDSPTKGS' A
#
# COMPACT_ATOMS: atom_id res chain seq x y z
N MET A 1 9.85 13.89 12.60
CA MET A 1 10.48 13.28 11.42
C MET A 1 9.97 11.85 11.28
N TRP A 2 9.49 11.45 10.11
CA TRP A 2 9.06 10.08 9.82
C TRP A 2 10.07 9.38 8.91
N TYR A 3 10.18 8.07 8.99
CA TYR A 3 11.02 7.26 8.12
C TYR A 3 10.52 5.83 8.00
N ILE A 4 10.88 5.17 6.90
CA ILE A 4 10.72 3.73 6.69
C ILE A 4 12.10 3.18 6.39
N GLU A 5 12.57 2.29 7.25
CA GLU A 5 13.79 1.52 7.05
C GLU A 5 13.41 0.16 6.46
N VAL A 6 14.04 -0.19 5.34
CA VAL A 6 13.90 -1.49 4.70
C VAL A 6 15.25 -2.17 4.75
N TYR A 7 15.30 -3.34 5.38
CA TYR A 7 16.48 -4.16 5.51
C TYR A 7 16.34 -5.36 4.59
N GLU A 8 17.24 -5.49 3.62
CA GLU A 8 17.39 -6.74 2.87
C GLU A 8 18.05 -7.74 3.82
N LEU A 9 17.32 -8.79 4.18
CA LEU A 9 17.83 -9.87 5.00
C LEU A 9 18.59 -10.82 4.07
N ASP A 10 19.88 -10.96 4.31
CA ASP A 10 20.73 -11.81 3.49
C ASP A 10 20.36 -13.28 3.74
N SER A 11 19.65 -13.87 2.79
CA SER A 11 19.18 -15.24 2.85
C SER A 11 19.50 -15.93 1.52
N PRO A 12 20.19 -17.08 1.56
CA PRO A 12 20.64 -17.78 0.35
C PRO A 12 19.48 -18.42 -0.43
N VAL A 13 18.26 -18.46 0.13
CA VAL A 13 17.11 -19.17 -0.43
C VAL A 13 16.04 -18.23 -1.00
N ARG A 14 15.89 -17.03 -0.44
CA ARG A 14 14.92 -16.03 -0.87
C ARG A 14 15.33 -14.64 -0.40
N LYS A 15 15.01 -13.60 -1.18
CA LYS A 15 15.17 -12.21 -0.71
C LYS A 15 14.06 -11.89 0.28
N ASP A 16 14.38 -11.96 1.57
CA ASP A 16 13.51 -11.52 2.64
C ASP A 16 13.77 -10.05 2.95
N TYR A 17 12.73 -9.31 3.32
CA TYR A 17 12.85 -7.93 3.75
C TYR A 17 12.21 -7.74 5.11
N TYR A 18 12.96 -7.13 6.02
CA TYR A 18 12.43 -6.62 7.27
C TYR A 18 12.14 -5.13 7.12
N VAL A 19 10.98 -4.70 7.60
CA VAL A 19 10.53 -3.32 7.47
C VAL A 19 10.27 -2.75 8.86
N ARG A 20 10.93 -1.64 9.16
CA ARG A 20 10.66 -0.85 10.35
C ARG A 20 10.21 0.54 9.94
N ALA A 21 9.06 0.97 10.43
CA ALA A 21 8.56 2.31 10.17
C ALA A 21 8.42 3.10 11.46
N ARG A 22 8.91 4.34 11.45
CA ARG A 22 8.59 5.34 12.47
C ARG A 22 7.79 6.44 11.81
N MET A 23 6.54 6.57 12.22
CA MET A 23 5.58 7.47 11.59
C MET A 23 5.10 8.52 12.59
N THR A 24 4.78 9.71 12.10
CA THR A 24 4.03 10.69 12.88
C THR A 24 2.58 10.24 13.02
N LYS A 25 1.85 10.81 13.98
CA LYS A 25 0.42 10.53 14.15
C LYS A 25 -0.37 10.82 12.87
N GLU A 26 -0.12 11.96 12.22
CA GLU A 26 -0.74 12.35 10.96
C GLU A 26 -0.52 11.32 9.84
N MET A 27 0.68 10.73 9.74
CA MET A 27 0.96 9.67 8.76
C MET A 27 0.26 8.36 9.10
N LEU A 28 0.13 8.01 10.38
CA LEU A 28 -0.64 6.84 10.81
C LEU A 28 -2.12 7.01 10.49
N ASP A 29 -2.67 8.20 10.70
CA ASP A 29 -4.06 8.52 10.39
C ASP A 29 -4.30 8.41 8.86
N LEU A 30 -3.41 8.97 8.04
CA LEU A 30 -3.46 8.86 6.58
C LEU A 30 -3.41 7.39 6.10
N ILE A 31 -2.53 6.58 6.70
CA ILE A 31 -2.41 5.15 6.39
C ILE A 31 -3.67 4.41 6.77
N ASN A 32 -4.27 4.71 7.92
CA ASN A 32 -5.51 4.09 8.35
C ASN A 32 -6.66 4.43 7.40
N GLU A 33 -6.81 5.70 7.03
CA GLU A 33 -7.82 6.13 6.06
C GLU A 33 -7.63 5.44 4.70
N SER A 34 -6.39 5.37 4.22
CA SER A 34 -6.04 4.73 2.95
C SER A 34 -6.30 3.21 2.99
N ALA A 35 -5.96 2.55 4.09
CA ALA A 35 -6.20 1.12 4.28
C ALA A 35 -7.71 0.82 4.28
N ILE A 36 -8.52 1.62 4.98
CA ILE A 36 -9.99 1.50 5.00
C ILE A 36 -10.56 1.68 3.59
N GLN A 37 -10.13 2.69 2.85
CA GLN A 37 -10.62 2.95 1.49
C GLN A 37 -10.35 1.78 0.53
N LEU A 38 -9.25 1.06 0.75
CA LEU A 38 -8.85 -0.10 -0.05
C LEU A 38 -9.37 -1.43 0.51
N GLY A 39 -10.04 -1.42 1.66
CA GLY A 39 -10.51 -2.64 2.34
C GLY A 39 -9.36 -3.54 2.83
N LEU A 40 -8.21 -2.94 3.17
CA LEU A 40 -7.02 -3.62 3.66
C LEU A 40 -6.85 -3.39 5.16
N SER A 41 -6.16 -4.31 5.83
CA SER A 41 -5.61 -3.99 7.15
C SER A 41 -4.45 -2.99 7.03
N GLN A 42 -4.19 -2.25 8.10
CA GLN A 42 -3.09 -1.28 8.16
C GLN A 42 -1.73 -1.91 7.80
N SER A 43 -1.48 -3.12 8.31
CA SER A 43 -0.22 -3.85 8.09
C SER A 43 -0.07 -4.34 6.65
N GLU A 44 -1.15 -4.78 6.01
CA GLU A 44 -1.16 -5.15 4.60
C GLU A 44 -0.91 -3.95 3.69
N PHE A 45 -1.55 -2.81 3.98
CA PHE A 45 -1.33 -1.58 3.25
C PHE A 45 0.14 -1.15 3.30
N VAL A 46 0.73 -1.12 4.50
CA VAL A 46 2.15 -0.76 4.70
C VAL A 46 3.06 -1.76 3.99
N ARG A 47 2.78 -3.07 4.08
CA ARG A 47 3.56 -4.10 3.38
C ARG A 47 3.56 -3.89 1.87
N GLN A 48 2.39 -3.62 1.27
CA GLN A 48 2.28 -3.37 -0.16
C GLN A 48 2.99 -2.08 -0.58
N ALA A 49 2.84 -1.00 0.17
CA ALA A 49 3.51 0.27 -0.10
C ALA A 49 5.04 0.12 -0.09
N VAL A 50 5.56 -0.66 0.86
CA VAL A 50 7.00 -0.95 0.96
C VAL A 50 7.47 -1.84 -0.18
N TRP A 51 6.69 -2.85 -0.57
CA TRP A 51 7.01 -3.67 -1.74
C TRP A 51 7.07 -2.83 -3.01
N LEU A 52 6.11 -1.93 -3.21
CA LEU A 52 6.11 -0.98 -4.34
C LEU A 52 7.37 -0.13 -4.34
N TYR A 53 7.77 0.40 -3.19
CA TYR A 53 8.98 1.20 -3.03
C TYR A 53 10.24 0.41 -3.39
N VAL A 54 10.35 -0.85 -2.94
CA VAL A 54 11.48 -1.74 -3.29
C VAL A 54 11.53 -2.00 -4.80
N LEU A 55 10.40 -2.25 -5.46
CA LEU A 55 10.34 -2.44 -6.92
C LEU A 55 10.79 -1.18 -7.67
N ILE A 56 10.37 0.00 -7.21
CA ILE A 56 10.79 1.29 -7.78
C ILE A 56 12.31 1.47 -7.62
N LEU A 57 12.85 1.24 -6.42
CA LEU A 57 14.28 1.36 -6.14
C LEU A 57 15.11 0.36 -6.96
N LYS A 58 14.61 -0.86 -7.18
CA LYS A 58 15.27 -1.89 -8.00
C LYS A 58 15.14 -1.63 -9.51
N GLY A 59 14.52 -0.52 -9.92
CA GLY A 59 14.44 -0.13 -11.33
C GLY A 59 13.36 -0.86 -12.13
N GLU A 60 12.47 -1.63 -11.47
CA GLU A 60 11.31 -2.23 -12.12
C GLU A 60 10.21 -1.17 -12.32
N LYS A 61 10.44 -0.27 -13.29
CA LYS A 61 9.63 0.94 -13.51
C LYS A 61 8.26 0.71 -14.19
N ARG A 62 7.74 -0.51 -14.26
CA ARG A 62 6.47 -0.81 -14.94
C ARG A 62 5.25 -0.75 -14.01
N ILE A 63 5.16 0.27 -13.16
CA ILE A 63 3.95 0.51 -12.36
C ILE A 63 2.96 1.30 -13.22
N LYS A 64 1.88 0.64 -13.65
CA LYS A 64 0.76 1.30 -14.35
C LYS A 64 -0.34 1.59 -13.34
N ILE A 65 -0.43 2.84 -12.88
CA ILE A 65 -1.59 3.30 -12.10
C ILE A 65 -2.74 3.49 -13.09
N ARG A 66 -3.74 2.61 -13.03
CA ARG A 66 -5.00 2.77 -13.78
C ARG A 66 -6.06 3.27 -12.82
N ASN A 67 -6.59 4.45 -13.07
CA ASN A 67 -7.80 4.91 -12.40
C ASN A 67 -8.97 4.02 -12.84
N ALA A 68 -9.31 3.04 -12.02
CA ALA A 68 -10.57 2.33 -12.16
C ALA A 68 -11.68 3.32 -11.78
N LYS A 69 -12.32 3.95 -12.78
CA LYS A 69 -13.56 4.67 -12.52
C LYS A 69 -14.54 3.67 -11.89
N ARG A 70 -14.91 3.91 -10.63
CA ARG A 70 -15.96 3.18 -9.93
C ARG A 70 -17.20 3.27 -10.82
N LYS A 71 -17.63 2.17 -11.44
CA LYS A 71 -18.98 2.10 -11.99
C LYS A 71 -19.89 2.14 -10.77
N THR A 72 -20.41 3.33 -10.44
CA THR A 72 -21.59 3.45 -9.61
C THR A 72 -22.67 2.66 -10.34
N LYS A 73 -22.97 1.46 -9.84
CA LYS A 73 -24.16 0.74 -10.26
C LYS A 73 -25.29 1.50 -9.59
N ASP A 74 -25.82 2.50 -10.29
CA ASP A 74 -27.03 3.19 -9.89
C ASP A 74 -28.08 2.12 -9.57
N SER A 75 -28.54 2.12 -8.32
CA SER A 75 -29.79 1.51 -7.90
C SER A 75 -30.44 2.57 -7.02
N PRO A 76 -31.74 2.89 -7.13
CA PRO A 76 -32.83 1.95 -7.46
C PRO A 76 -33.88 2.51 -8.45
N THR A 77 -34.70 1.64 -9.03
CA THR A 77 -36.06 2.05 -9.42
C THR A 77 -37.03 1.02 -8.87
N LYS A 78 -37.62 1.35 -7.71
CA LYS A 78 -38.98 0.95 -7.39
C LYS A 78 -39.89 1.73 -8.33
N GLY A 79 -40.76 1.01 -9.03
CA GLY A 79 -41.86 1.55 -9.83
C GLY A 79 -42.32 0.43 -10.77
N SER A 80 -43.58 0.02 -10.82
CA SER A 80 -44.80 0.36 -10.08
C SER A 80 -45.71 -0.86 -10.17
#